data_AF-A0A968FFP5-F1
#
_entry.id   AF-A0A968FFP5-F1
#
_cell.length_a   1.000
_cell.length_b   1.000
_cell.length_c   1.000
_cell.angle_alpha   90.00
_cell.angle_beta   90.00
_cell.angle_gamma   90.00
#
_symmetry.space_group_name_H-M   'P 1'
#
loop_
_entity.id
_entity.type
_entity.pdbx_description
1 polymer ?
#
loop_
_entity_poly.entity_id
_entity_poly.type
_entity_poly.pdbx_seq_one_letter_code
_entity_poly.pdbx_strand_id
1 'polypeptide(L)' 'MRGGSWNNKPENLRSANRNRNNRDNRNNNVGFRLAQYARA' A
#
# COMPACT_ATOMS: atom_id res chain seq x y z
N MET A 1 1.86 0.75 3.97
CA MET A 1 0.95 0.69 2.79
C MET A 1 0.27 -0.68 2.67
N ARG A 2 -0.68 -0.81 1.73
CA ARG A 2 -1.44 -2.03 1.37
C ARG A 2 -1.47 -2.21 -0.15
N GLY A 3 -1.73 -3.43 -0.62
CA GLY A 3 -2.05 -3.73 -2.03
C GLY A 3 -0.84 -3.87 -2.96
N GLY A 4 0.37 -3.53 -2.51
CA GLY A 4 1.59 -3.59 -3.32
C GLY A 4 1.64 -2.54 -4.43
N SER A 5 2.64 -2.68 -5.29
CA SER A 5 2.92 -1.82 -6.44
C SER A 5 3.40 -2.67 -7.62
N TRP A 6 3.57 -2.07 -8.80
CA TRP A 6 3.97 -2.80 -10.01
C TRP A 6 5.30 -3.59 -9.87
N ASN A 7 6.21 -3.18 -8.98
CA ASN A 7 7.50 -3.84 -8.76
C ASN A 7 7.49 -4.81 -7.56
N ASN A 8 6.31 -5.15 -7.00
CA ASN A 8 6.24 -6.09 -5.90
C ASN A 8 6.21 -7.55 -6.41
N LYS A 9 7.02 -8.41 -5.80
CA LYS A 9 6.97 -9.86 -6.03
C LYS A 9 5.63 -10.46 -5.54
N PRO A 10 5.10 -11.52 -6.19
CA PRO A 10 3.80 -12.13 -5.88
C PRO A 10 3.57 -12.50 -4.40
N GLU A 11 4.58 -13.04 -3.73
CA GLU A 11 4.54 -13.42 -2.31
C GLU A 11 4.28 -12.21 -1.38
N ASN A 12 4.63 -11.01 -1.86
CA ASN A 12 4.45 -9.75 -1.15
C ASN A 12 3.10 -9.07 -1.44
N LEU A 13 2.28 -9.58 -2.37
CA LEU A 13 0.98 -9.01 -2.76
C LEU A 13 -0.22 -9.52 -1.94
N ARG A 14 0.00 -10.31 -0.88
CA ARG A 14 -1.09 -10.83 -0.03
C ARG A 14 -1.80 -9.70 0.73
N SER A 15 -3.12 -9.82 0.92
CA SER A 15 -3.94 -8.85 1.66
C SER A 15 -3.45 -8.61 3.10
N ALA A 16 -2.90 -9.65 3.73
CA ALA A 16 -2.33 -9.59 5.08
C ALA A 16 -1.00 -8.83 5.17
N ASN A 17 -0.26 -8.65 4.06
CA ASN A 17 1.08 -8.07 4.10
C ASN A 17 1.04 -6.58 4.45
N ARG A 18 1.89 -6.17 5.40
CA ARG A 18 1.96 -4.80 5.95
C ARG A 18 3.32 -4.17 5.65
N ASN A 19 3.39 -3.34 4.60
CA ASN A 19 4.62 -2.63 4.21
C ASN A 19 4.96 -1.54 5.24
N ARG A 20 6.07 -1.72 5.96
CA ARG A 20 6.58 -0.85 7.04
C ARG A 20 7.63 0.15 6.54
N ASN A 21 7.33 0.84 5.45
CA ASN A 21 8.25 1.82 4.87
C ASN A 21 8.45 3.03 5.79
N ASN A 22 9.67 3.59 5.82
CA ASN A 22 9.94 4.84 6.53
C ASN A 22 9.16 6.01 5.89
N ARG A 23 8.65 6.94 6.71
CA ARG A 23 7.79 8.06 6.32
C ARG A 23 8.48 9.01 5.34
N ASP A 24 9.78 9.20 5.51
CA ASP A 24 10.57 10.16 4.71
C ASP A 24 11.09 9.55 3.39
N ASN A 25 10.96 8.23 3.23
CA ASN A 25 11.45 7.56 2.03
C ASN A 25 10.47 7.74 0.86
N ARG A 26 10.84 8.62 -0.07
CA ARG A 26 10.13 8.92 -1.32
C ARG A 26 10.48 7.99 -2.48
N ASN A 27 11.47 7.11 -2.33
CA ASN A 27 11.88 6.13 -3.35
C ASN A 27 11.07 4.83 -3.33
N ASN A 28 9.95 4.80 -2.59
CA ASN A 28 9.01 3.68 -2.63
C ASN A 28 7.86 4.01 -3.59
N ASN A 29 7.41 3.02 -4.36
CA ASN A 29 6.31 3.18 -5.32
C ASN A 29 4.95 3.19 -4.58
N VAL A 30 4.64 4.30 -3.93
CA VAL A 30 3.52 4.42 -2.99
C VAL A 30 2.53 5.47 -3.48
N GLY A 31 1.24 5.16 -3.40
CA GLY A 31 0.16 6.05 -3.78
C GLY A 31 -0.86 6.23 -2.65
N PHE A 32 -1.86 7.08 -2.88
CA PHE A 32 -2.92 7.37 -1.94
C PHE A 32 -4.29 6.97 -2.51
N ARG A 33 -5.11 6.31 -1.69
CA ARG A 33 -6.49 5.96 -2.03
C ARG A 33 -7.40 6.62 -1.01
N LEU A 34 -8.31 7.47 -1.49
CA LEU A 34 -9.33 8.10 -0.67
C LEU A 34 -10.31 7.04 -0.12
N ALA A 35 -10.82 7.30 1.07
CA ALA A 35 -11.92 6.57 1.66
C ALA A 35 -13.00 7.57 2.05
N GLN A 36 -14.26 7.17 1.90
CA GLN A 36 -15.43 7.92 2.35
C GLN A 36 -16.22 7.02 3.29
N TYR A 37 -16.94 7.62 4.22
CA TYR A 37 -17.94 6.91 5.01
C TYR A 37 -19.08 6.42 4.09
N ALA A 38 -19.61 5.23 4.35
CA ALA A 38 -20.84 4.77 3.70
C ALA A 38 -22.04 5.52 4.30
N ARG A 39 -22.99 5.92 3.45
CA ARG A 39 -24.31 6.37 3.91
C ARG A 39 -25.21 5.15 4.08
N ALA A 40 -26.10 5.21 5.08
CA ALA A 40 -27.12 4.20 5.33
C ALA A 40 -28.13 4.13 4.17
#